data_AF-A0A239JQG1-F1
#
_entry.id   AF-A0A239JQG1-F1
#
_cell.length_a   1.000
_cell.length_b   1.000
_cell.length_c   1.000
_cell.angle_alpha   90.00
_cell.angle_beta   90.00
_cell.angle_gamma   90.00
#
_symmetry.space_group_name_H-M   'P 1'
#
loop_
_entity.id
_entity.type
_entity.pdbx_description
1 polymer ?
#
loop_
_entity_poly.entity_id
_entity_poly.type
_entity_poly.pdbx_seq_one_letter_code
_entity_poly.pdbx_strand_id
1 'polypeptide(L)'
;MEQWEQLVTQGHVRAARWRKAAPFLFWGAVAAIILGVWLALSLPHSPPSTRVSEAKAAFADTQRRAVSQFIQGSGDRLSQPPQTAIQAPAPDAAHAAVTAALDALRRDGDLPATVTRLTADAFWRGDWQADRIQAVEDGRTILIGYYVDVANRSYQQPPQVRRIFGLIRRDDQGAWQHYCLAMQGALPCGSPAIDPTTIPETMRGLLPAAALEVQR
;
A
#
# COMPACT_ATOMS: atom_id res chain seq x y z
N MET A 1 -65.60 57.84 -24.93
CA MET A 1 -64.90 56.84 -25.76
C MET A 1 -64.48 55.70 -24.86
N GLU A 2 -65.01 54.52 -25.10
CA GLU A 2 -65.07 53.42 -24.13
C GLU A 2 -63.76 52.62 -24.08
N GLN A 3 -63.33 52.29 -22.86
CA GLN A 3 -62.10 51.55 -22.53
C GLN A 3 -61.94 50.22 -23.28
N TRP A 4 -63.04 49.64 -23.75
CA TRP A 4 -63.07 48.37 -24.49
C TRP A 4 -62.55 48.52 -25.94
N GLU A 5 -62.81 49.63 -26.63
CA GLU A 5 -62.26 49.89 -27.98
C GLU A 5 -60.74 50.08 -27.96
N GLN A 6 -60.20 50.71 -26.90
CA GLN A 6 -58.75 50.84 -26.70
C GLN A 6 -58.07 49.48 -26.43
N LEU A 7 -58.73 48.55 -25.74
CA LEU A 7 -58.20 47.20 -25.50
C LEU A 7 -58.16 46.35 -26.77
N VAL A 8 -59.19 46.42 -27.62
CA VAL A 8 -59.23 45.68 -28.89
C VAL A 8 -58.21 46.24 -29.89
N THR A 9 -58.11 47.57 -30.00
CA THR A 9 -57.14 48.21 -30.89
C THR A 9 -55.70 48.01 -30.43
N GLN A 10 -55.39 48.19 -29.13
CA GLN A 10 -54.05 47.88 -28.61
C GLN A 10 -53.73 46.38 -28.67
N GLY A 11 -54.71 45.51 -28.45
CA GLY A 11 -54.58 44.06 -28.58
C GLY A 11 -54.23 43.63 -30.01
N HIS A 12 -54.90 44.20 -31.03
CA HIS A 12 -54.59 43.94 -32.44
C HIS A 12 -53.24 44.49 -32.87
N VAL A 13 -52.85 45.68 -32.40
CA VAL A 13 -51.52 46.25 -32.69
C VAL A 13 -50.42 45.42 -32.03
N ARG A 14 -50.63 44.95 -30.79
CA ARG A 14 -49.69 44.07 -30.08
C ARG A 14 -49.59 42.72 -30.77
N ALA A 15 -50.73 42.11 -31.16
CA ALA A 15 -50.76 40.85 -31.90
C ALA A 15 -50.09 40.96 -33.29
N ALA A 16 -50.28 42.09 -34.00
CA ALA A 16 -49.63 42.35 -35.28
C ALA A 16 -48.10 42.52 -35.13
N ARG A 17 -47.65 43.20 -34.07
CA ARG A 17 -46.21 43.29 -33.73
C ARG A 17 -45.63 41.93 -33.38
N TRP A 18 -46.34 41.11 -32.60
CA TRP A 18 -45.92 39.74 -32.27
C TRP A 18 -45.89 38.83 -33.50
N ARG A 19 -46.85 38.93 -34.44
CA ARG A 19 -46.81 38.17 -35.70
C ARG A 19 -45.60 38.51 -36.57
N LYS A 20 -45.14 39.77 -36.54
CA LYS A 20 -43.92 40.19 -37.23
C LYS A 20 -42.65 39.75 -36.49
N ALA A 21 -42.62 39.78 -35.16
CA ALA A 21 -41.43 39.48 -34.37
C ALA A 21 -41.21 37.97 -34.11
N ALA A 22 -42.30 37.19 -33.98
CA ALA A 22 -42.26 35.76 -33.70
C ALA A 22 -41.35 34.93 -34.63
N PRO A 23 -41.38 35.10 -35.97
CA PRO A 23 -40.47 34.33 -36.84
C PRO A 23 -39.00 34.66 -36.60
N PHE A 24 -38.65 35.92 -36.32
CA PHE A 24 -37.26 36.30 -36.03
C PHE A 24 -36.78 35.77 -34.67
N LEU A 25 -37.66 35.75 -33.67
CA LEU A 25 -37.35 35.15 -32.36
C LEU A 25 -37.16 33.64 -32.47
N PHE A 26 -37.99 32.96 -33.26
CA PHE A 26 -37.87 31.53 -33.51
C PHE A 26 -36.55 31.19 -34.22
N TRP A 27 -36.24 31.88 -35.32
CA TRP A 27 -34.98 31.69 -36.05
C TRP A 27 -33.75 32.10 -35.22
N GLY A 28 -33.85 33.13 -34.39
CA GLY A 28 -32.80 33.52 -33.45
C GLY A 28 -32.52 32.43 -32.41
N ALA A 29 -33.57 31.80 -31.86
CA ALA A 29 -33.43 30.69 -30.93
C ALA A 29 -32.80 29.45 -31.61
N VAL A 30 -33.24 29.12 -32.83
CA VAL A 30 -32.65 28.03 -33.62
C VAL A 30 -31.18 28.29 -33.90
N ALA A 31 -30.81 29.50 -34.32
CA ALA A 31 -29.43 29.89 -34.56
C ALA A 31 -28.56 29.77 -33.29
N ALA A 32 -29.09 30.19 -32.13
CA ALA A 32 -28.38 30.07 -30.86
C ALA A 32 -28.16 28.61 -30.44
N ILE A 33 -29.14 27.73 -30.66
CA ILE A 33 -29.02 26.30 -30.37
C ILE A 33 -27.97 25.66 -31.31
N ILE A 34 -28.03 25.95 -32.61
CA ILE A 34 -27.06 25.44 -33.58
C ILE A 34 -25.66 25.92 -33.22
N LEU A 35 -25.49 27.20 -32.88
CA LEU A 35 -24.20 27.76 -32.46
C LEU A 35 -23.68 27.06 -31.21
N GLY A 36 -24.53 26.80 -30.21
CA GLY A 36 -24.14 26.09 -28.99
C GLY A 36 -23.70 24.64 -29.25
N VAL A 37 -24.41 23.93 -30.12
CA VAL A 37 -24.03 22.57 -30.55
C VAL A 37 -22.72 22.59 -31.33
N TRP A 38 -22.56 23.55 -32.24
CA TRP A 38 -21.33 23.70 -33.01
C TRP A 38 -20.15 23.99 -32.09
N LEU A 39 -20.30 24.88 -31.10
CA LEU A 39 -19.27 25.18 -30.11
C LEU A 39 -18.89 23.94 -29.29
N ALA A 40 -19.88 23.17 -28.85
CA ALA A 40 -19.65 21.94 -28.08
C ALA A 40 -18.90 20.86 -28.90
N LEU A 41 -19.20 20.74 -30.20
CA LEU A 41 -18.50 19.83 -31.11
C LEU A 41 -17.12 20.33 -31.54
N SER A 42 -16.92 21.66 -31.52
CA SER A 42 -15.64 22.31 -31.87
C SER A 42 -14.63 22.32 -30.73
N LEU A 43 -15.08 22.08 -29.49
CA LEU A 43 -14.19 21.96 -28.35
C LEU A 43 -13.32 20.71 -28.54
N PRO A 44 -11.99 20.84 -28.64
CA PRO A 44 -11.13 19.68 -28.72
C PRO A 44 -11.32 18.82 -27.48
N HIS A 45 -11.49 17.51 -27.68
CA HIS A 45 -11.56 16.56 -26.58
C HIS A 45 -10.28 16.67 -25.76
N SER A 46 -10.36 17.33 -24.60
CA SER A 46 -9.24 17.41 -23.68
C SER A 46 -8.99 16.00 -23.16
N PRO A 47 -7.77 15.46 -23.28
CA PRO A 47 -7.49 14.13 -22.77
C PRO A 47 -7.74 14.09 -21.26
N PRO A 48 -8.25 12.98 -20.71
CA PRO A 48 -8.44 12.83 -19.28
C PRO A 48 -7.10 13.05 -18.56
N SER A 49 -7.10 13.83 -17.47
CA SER A 49 -5.88 14.21 -16.78
C SER A 49 -5.16 12.98 -16.20
N THR A 50 -3.98 12.64 -16.74
CA THR A 50 -3.12 11.53 -16.27
C THR A 50 -2.18 11.92 -15.14
N ARG A 51 -2.13 13.20 -14.77
CA ARG A 51 -1.19 13.72 -13.74
C ARG A 51 -1.26 12.96 -12.42
N VAL A 52 -2.46 12.56 -11.99
CA VAL A 52 -2.64 11.81 -10.73
C VAL A 52 -2.11 10.38 -10.87
N SER A 53 -2.36 9.70 -11.99
CA SER A 53 -1.84 8.35 -12.23
C SER A 53 -0.33 8.35 -12.38
N GLU A 54 0.23 9.33 -13.07
CA GLU A 54 1.68 9.52 -13.23
C GLU A 54 2.36 9.81 -11.88
N ALA A 55 1.77 10.70 -11.06
CA ALA A 55 2.28 10.98 -9.72
C ALA A 55 2.23 9.75 -8.81
N LYS A 56 1.16 8.96 -8.87
CA LYS A 56 1.04 7.70 -8.12
C LYS A 56 2.09 6.67 -8.58
N ALA A 57 2.29 6.53 -9.88
CA ALA A 57 3.27 5.62 -10.44
C ALA A 57 4.70 6.01 -10.06
N ALA A 58 5.03 7.30 -10.17
CA ALA A 58 6.33 7.83 -9.76
C ALA A 58 6.59 7.59 -8.27
N PHE A 59 5.60 7.88 -7.43
CA PHE A 59 5.70 7.65 -5.98
C PHE A 59 5.89 6.17 -5.63
N ALA A 60 5.11 5.27 -6.25
CA ALA A 60 5.24 3.83 -6.04
C ALA A 60 6.61 3.31 -6.47
N ASP A 61 7.16 3.84 -7.56
CA ASP A 61 8.50 3.48 -8.06
C ASP A 61 9.61 3.97 -7.10
N THR A 62 9.53 5.21 -6.62
CA THR A 62 10.43 5.74 -5.57
C THR A 62 10.40 4.85 -4.32
N GLN A 63 9.21 4.50 -3.83
CA GLN A 63 9.09 3.60 -2.67
C GLN A 63 9.71 2.24 -2.94
N ARG A 64 9.43 1.64 -4.10
CA ARG A 64 9.96 0.33 -4.47
C ARG A 64 11.49 0.33 -4.49
N ARG A 65 12.10 1.38 -5.03
CA ARG A 65 13.56 1.56 -5.03
C ARG A 65 14.11 1.70 -3.62
N ALA A 66 13.48 2.51 -2.77
CA ALA A 66 13.90 2.70 -1.38
C ALA A 66 13.85 1.40 -0.58
N VAL A 67 12.74 0.64 -0.69
CA VAL A 67 12.60 -0.69 -0.07
C VAL A 67 13.66 -1.64 -0.60
N SER A 68 13.87 -1.68 -1.92
CA SER A 68 14.88 -2.55 -2.53
C SER A 68 16.30 -2.24 -2.01
N GLN A 69 16.71 -0.97 -2.04
CA GLN A 69 18.01 -0.53 -1.54
C GLN A 69 18.20 -0.88 -0.07
N PHE A 70 17.18 -0.63 0.76
CA PHE A 70 17.24 -0.93 2.18
C PHE A 70 17.33 -2.43 2.46
N ILE A 71 16.53 -3.25 1.78
CA ILE A 71 16.52 -4.71 1.96
C ILE A 71 17.83 -5.33 1.50
N GLN A 72 18.41 -4.85 0.39
CA GLN A 72 19.72 -5.30 -0.09
C GLN A 72 20.81 -4.98 0.94
N GLY A 73 20.93 -3.71 1.36
CA GLY A 73 21.93 -3.30 2.35
C GLY A 73 21.74 -3.97 3.72
N SER A 74 20.50 -4.20 4.13
CA SER A 74 20.19 -4.94 5.36
C SER A 74 20.49 -6.43 5.22
N GLY A 75 20.20 -7.04 4.07
CA GLY A 75 20.52 -8.42 3.77
C GLY A 75 22.02 -8.68 3.89
N ASP A 76 22.85 -7.85 3.26
CA ASP A 76 24.31 -7.97 3.35
C ASP A 76 24.81 -7.89 4.79
N ARG A 77 24.36 -6.89 5.55
CA ARG A 77 24.75 -6.72 6.96
C ARG A 77 24.25 -7.86 7.86
N LEU A 78 23.00 -8.29 7.70
CA LEU A 78 22.35 -9.28 8.57
C LEU A 78 22.60 -10.73 8.15
N SER A 79 23.23 -10.95 6.99
CA SER A 79 23.72 -12.26 6.54
C SER A 79 24.84 -12.81 7.43
N GLN A 80 25.56 -11.93 8.13
CA GLN A 80 26.63 -12.33 9.05
C GLN A 80 26.04 -13.03 10.29
N PRO A 81 26.61 -14.17 10.72
CA PRO A 81 26.12 -14.90 11.87
C PRO A 81 26.24 -14.03 13.15
N PRO A 82 25.19 -13.95 13.97
CA PRO A 82 25.23 -13.22 15.24
C PRO A 82 26.24 -13.87 16.21
N GLN A 83 26.91 -13.05 17.03
CA GLN A 83 27.86 -13.54 18.03
C GLN A 83 27.18 -14.12 19.29
N THR A 84 25.90 -13.83 19.53
CA THR A 84 25.07 -14.33 20.64
C THR A 84 24.65 -15.81 20.48
N ALA A 85 25.49 -16.59 19.82
CA ALA A 85 25.22 -17.87 19.17
C ALA A 85 24.87 -19.06 20.08
N ILE A 86 24.95 -18.93 21.40
CA ILE A 86 24.89 -20.08 22.33
C ILE A 86 23.44 -20.47 22.69
N GLN A 87 22.45 -19.65 22.37
CA GLN A 87 21.07 -19.80 22.88
C GLN A 87 19.99 -19.86 21.79
N ALA A 88 20.37 -19.89 20.51
CA ALA A 88 19.39 -19.96 19.43
C ALA A 88 18.68 -21.32 19.43
N PRO A 89 17.34 -21.36 19.24
CA PRO A 89 16.60 -22.60 19.17
C PRO A 89 16.93 -23.39 17.90
N ALA A 90 16.75 -24.72 17.96
CA ALA A 90 16.76 -25.57 16.78
C ALA A 90 15.59 -25.18 15.83
N PRO A 91 15.69 -25.47 14.51
CA PRO A 91 14.70 -25.01 13.53
C PRO A 91 13.28 -25.48 13.84
N ASP A 92 13.12 -26.73 14.29
CA ASP A 92 11.81 -27.30 14.66
C ASP A 92 11.16 -26.53 15.82
N ALA A 93 11.94 -26.17 16.84
CA ALA A 93 11.46 -25.43 18.00
C ALA A 93 11.09 -23.99 17.62
N ALA A 94 11.89 -23.34 16.78
CA ALA A 94 11.58 -22.01 16.26
C ALA A 94 10.29 -22.02 15.42
N HIS A 95 10.11 -23.02 14.57
CA HIS A 95 8.90 -23.17 13.76
C HIS A 95 7.66 -23.41 14.62
N ALA A 96 7.77 -24.22 15.67
CA ALA A 96 6.69 -24.43 16.65
C ALA A 96 6.32 -23.12 17.36
N ALA A 97 7.30 -22.29 17.74
CA ALA A 97 7.05 -21.00 18.37
C ALA A 97 6.33 -20.01 17.44
N VAL A 98 6.73 -19.95 16.15
CA VAL A 98 6.05 -19.12 15.14
C VAL A 98 4.61 -19.59 14.92
N THR A 99 4.40 -20.91 14.85
CA THR A 99 3.06 -21.49 14.71
C THR A 99 2.18 -21.13 15.90
N ALA A 100 2.70 -21.25 17.12
CA ALA A 100 1.98 -20.86 18.33
C ALA A 100 1.64 -19.36 18.35
N ALA A 101 2.55 -18.49 17.89
CA ALA A 101 2.28 -17.07 17.76
C ALA A 101 1.19 -16.76 16.73
N LEU A 102 1.20 -17.46 15.59
CA LEU A 102 0.16 -17.34 14.56
C LEU A 102 -1.21 -17.82 15.08
N ASP A 103 -1.24 -18.90 15.87
CA ASP A 103 -2.48 -19.40 16.46
C ASP A 103 -3.01 -18.50 17.58
N ALA A 104 -2.13 -17.85 18.35
CA ALA A 104 -2.52 -16.79 19.28
C ALA A 104 -3.13 -15.60 18.54
N LEU A 105 -2.50 -15.12 17.45
CA LEU A 105 -3.06 -14.05 16.61
C LEU A 105 -4.44 -14.40 16.04
N ARG A 106 -4.66 -15.67 15.66
CA ARG A 106 -5.95 -16.14 15.14
C ARG A 106 -7.05 -16.20 16.21
N ARG A 107 -6.69 -16.58 17.44
CA ARG A 107 -7.65 -16.73 18.55
C ARG A 107 -7.93 -15.42 19.26
N ASP A 108 -6.87 -14.71 19.62
CA ASP A 108 -6.91 -13.58 20.55
C ASP A 108 -6.72 -12.24 19.83
N GLY A 109 -6.28 -12.26 18.56
CA GLY A 109 -6.01 -11.06 17.79
C GLY A 109 -4.69 -10.36 18.15
N ASP A 110 -3.89 -10.96 19.04
CA ASP A 110 -2.66 -10.36 19.55
C ASP A 110 -1.50 -11.38 19.61
N LEU A 111 -0.27 -10.87 19.56
CA LEU A 111 0.94 -11.68 19.72
C LEU A 111 1.10 -12.11 21.20
N PRO A 112 1.54 -13.35 21.45
CA PRO A 112 1.76 -13.82 22.81
C PRO A 112 2.96 -13.11 23.46
N ALA A 113 3.00 -13.07 24.79
CA ALA A 113 4.05 -12.40 25.56
C ALA A 113 5.47 -12.97 25.36
N THR A 114 5.57 -14.15 24.75
CA THR A 114 6.84 -14.77 24.33
C THR A 114 7.47 -14.07 23.13
N VAL A 115 6.69 -13.27 22.39
CA VAL A 115 7.16 -12.44 21.28
C VAL A 115 7.56 -11.06 21.80
N THR A 116 8.73 -10.59 21.39
CA THR A 116 9.27 -9.28 21.78
C THR A 116 8.95 -8.25 20.71
N ARG A 117 8.13 -7.26 21.06
CA ARG A 117 7.80 -6.15 20.15
C ARG A 117 8.94 -5.13 20.15
N LEU A 118 9.35 -4.73 18.96
CA LEU A 118 10.43 -3.77 18.72
C LEU A 118 9.94 -2.64 17.82
N THR A 119 10.64 -1.51 17.87
CA THR A 119 10.55 -0.50 16.81
C THR A 119 11.22 -1.02 15.54
N ALA A 120 10.85 -0.49 14.37
CA ALA A 120 11.49 -0.84 13.11
C ALA A 120 13.02 -0.65 13.18
N ASP A 121 13.50 0.47 13.72
CA ASP A 121 14.93 0.73 13.89
C ASP A 121 15.62 -0.34 14.76
N ALA A 122 15.02 -0.72 15.89
CA ALA A 122 15.57 -1.74 16.78
C ALA A 122 15.58 -3.12 16.12
N PHE A 123 14.52 -3.47 15.40
CA PHE A 123 14.45 -4.71 14.65
C PHE A 123 15.55 -4.79 13.60
N TRP A 124 15.70 -3.77 12.76
CA TRP A 124 16.66 -3.80 11.68
C TRP A 124 18.11 -3.59 12.14
N ARG A 125 18.38 -3.12 13.37
CA ARG A 125 19.74 -3.17 13.94
C ARG A 125 20.26 -4.60 14.08
N GLY A 126 19.37 -5.56 14.32
CA GLY A 126 19.72 -7.00 14.34
C GLY A 126 20.28 -7.50 15.67
N ASP A 127 20.25 -6.71 16.74
CA ASP A 127 20.70 -7.07 18.09
C ASP A 127 19.59 -7.81 18.88
N TRP A 128 19.06 -8.88 18.29
CA TRP A 128 17.92 -9.61 18.86
C TRP A 128 18.31 -10.54 20.01
N GLN A 129 17.32 -10.87 20.86
CA GLN A 129 17.46 -11.94 21.84
C GLN A 129 17.43 -13.30 21.13
N ALA A 130 18.36 -14.19 21.48
CA ALA A 130 18.62 -15.45 20.77
C ALA A 130 17.44 -16.43 20.80
N ASP A 131 16.70 -16.45 21.92
CA ASP A 131 15.65 -17.41 22.27
C ASP A 131 14.24 -16.90 21.97
N ARG A 132 14.09 -15.72 21.35
CA ARG A 132 12.80 -15.06 21.16
C ARG A 132 12.53 -14.67 19.72
N ILE A 133 11.24 -14.68 19.37
CA ILE A 133 10.73 -14.03 18.17
C ILE A 133 10.67 -12.53 18.42
N GLN A 134 11.26 -11.76 17.52
CA GLN A 134 11.14 -10.32 17.48
C GLN A 134 10.07 -9.93 16.49
N ALA A 135 9.28 -8.91 16.80
CA ALA A 135 8.19 -8.45 15.94
C ALA A 135 8.18 -6.92 15.80
N VAL A 136 7.82 -6.45 14.61
CA VAL A 136 7.44 -5.06 14.32
C VAL A 136 6.04 -5.09 13.75
N GLU A 137 5.14 -4.27 14.28
CA GLU A 137 3.74 -4.26 13.87
C GLU A 137 3.40 -2.96 13.14
N ASP A 138 2.63 -3.07 12.06
CA ASP A 138 2.04 -1.97 11.32
C ASP A 138 0.59 -2.32 10.93
N GLY A 139 -0.32 -2.16 11.89
CA GLY A 139 -1.74 -2.40 11.70
C GLY A 139 -2.10 -3.85 11.32
N ARG A 140 -2.17 -4.15 10.02
CA ARG A 140 -2.55 -5.48 9.47
C ARG A 140 -1.35 -6.33 9.09
N THR A 141 -0.14 -5.85 9.32
CA THR A 141 1.12 -6.51 8.94
C THR A 141 2.04 -6.56 10.15
N ILE A 142 2.74 -7.68 10.27
CA ILE A 142 3.69 -7.92 11.35
C ILE A 142 4.93 -8.53 10.71
N LEU A 143 6.05 -7.82 10.79
CA LEU A 143 7.35 -8.35 10.44
C LEU A 143 7.89 -9.12 11.63
N ILE A 144 8.26 -10.38 11.42
CA ILE A 144 8.91 -11.21 12.45
C ILE A 144 10.34 -11.56 12.06
N GLY A 145 11.18 -11.69 13.07
CA GLY A 145 12.59 -12.04 12.94
C GLY A 145 13.01 -12.92 14.11
N TYR A 146 13.72 -14.00 13.82
CA TYR A 146 14.20 -14.90 14.86
C TYR A 146 15.48 -15.59 14.43
N TYR A 147 16.22 -16.08 15.42
CA TYR A 147 17.40 -16.88 15.20
C TYR A 147 17.08 -18.36 15.18
N VAL A 148 17.83 -19.09 14.37
CA VAL A 148 17.83 -20.55 14.35
C VAL A 148 19.28 -21.04 14.37
N ASP A 149 19.54 -22.07 15.16
CA ASP A 149 20.79 -22.82 15.07
C ASP A 149 20.63 -23.95 14.04
N VAL A 150 21.33 -23.84 12.91
CA VAL A 150 21.33 -24.89 11.87
C VAL A 150 22.55 -25.81 11.94
N ALA A 151 23.36 -25.74 13.00
CA ALA A 151 24.46 -26.68 13.14
C ALA A 151 23.96 -28.13 13.33
N ASN A 152 24.72 -29.04 12.74
CA ASN A 152 24.41 -30.45 12.68
C ASN A 152 24.48 -31.09 14.09
N ARG A 153 23.45 -31.86 14.46
CA ARG A 153 23.30 -32.54 15.77
C ARG A 153 24.42 -33.56 16.08
N SER A 154 25.34 -33.82 15.15
CA SER A 154 26.50 -34.71 15.33
C SER A 154 27.67 -34.10 16.13
N TYR A 155 27.50 -32.94 16.79
CA TYR A 155 28.45 -32.32 17.74
C TYR A 155 29.86 -31.95 17.21
N GLN A 156 30.13 -32.07 15.91
CA GLN A 156 31.45 -31.79 15.34
C GLN A 156 31.54 -30.46 14.57
N GLN A 157 30.43 -29.73 14.42
CA GLN A 157 30.39 -28.47 13.68
C GLN A 157 30.05 -27.31 14.63
N PRO A 158 30.73 -26.17 14.51
CA PRO A 158 30.37 -24.98 15.29
C PRO A 158 28.93 -24.53 14.97
N PRO A 159 28.18 -23.99 15.96
CA PRO A 159 26.83 -23.48 15.78
C PRO A 159 26.76 -22.53 14.59
N GLN A 160 25.84 -22.80 13.66
CA GLN A 160 25.61 -21.97 12.50
C GLN A 160 24.33 -21.21 12.73
N VAL A 161 24.40 -20.16 13.54
CA VAL A 161 23.22 -19.34 13.79
C VAL A 161 22.91 -18.50 12.55
N ARG A 162 21.65 -18.55 12.14
CA ARG A 162 21.11 -17.82 11.00
C ARG A 162 19.86 -17.07 11.41
N ARG A 163 19.56 -15.99 10.71
CA ARG A 163 18.31 -15.24 10.86
C ARG A 163 17.29 -15.74 9.87
N ILE A 164 16.06 -15.84 10.34
CA ILE A 164 14.88 -16.03 9.50
C ILE A 164 14.01 -14.78 9.62
N PHE A 165 13.48 -14.34 8.49
CA PHE A 165 12.55 -13.23 8.40
C PHE A 165 11.22 -13.75 7.87
N GLY A 166 10.15 -13.39 8.57
CA GLY A 166 8.79 -13.74 8.19
C GLY A 166 7.90 -12.50 8.16
N LEU A 167 6.86 -12.55 7.35
CA LEU A 167 5.81 -11.54 7.31
C LEU A 167 4.50 -12.23 7.64
N ILE A 168 3.85 -11.78 8.71
CA ILE A 168 2.49 -12.17 9.03
C ILE A 168 1.56 -11.06 8.56
N ARG A 169 0.57 -11.38 7.74
CA ARG A 169 -0.35 -10.41 7.16
C ARG A 169 -1.79 -10.87 7.32
N ARG A 170 -2.67 -9.93 7.66
CA ARG A 170 -4.11 -10.16 7.69
C ARG A 170 -4.72 -9.95 6.32
N ASP A 171 -5.27 -11.01 5.72
CA ASP A 171 -5.99 -10.92 4.45
C ASP A 171 -7.33 -10.19 4.58
N ASP A 172 -7.99 -9.95 3.46
CA ASP A 172 -9.24 -9.17 3.40
C ASP A 172 -10.43 -9.87 4.05
N GLN A 173 -10.34 -11.18 4.28
CA GLN A 173 -11.32 -11.95 5.04
C GLN A 173 -11.02 -11.88 6.55
N GLY A 174 -9.95 -11.19 6.94
CA GLY A 174 -9.55 -11.02 8.33
C GLY A 174 -8.71 -12.16 8.87
N ALA A 175 -8.25 -13.10 8.03
CA ALA A 175 -7.44 -14.23 8.46
C ALA A 175 -5.94 -13.91 8.40
N TRP A 176 -5.21 -14.35 9.42
CA TRP A 176 -3.76 -14.18 9.50
C TRP A 176 -3.03 -15.27 8.71
N GLN A 177 -2.17 -14.83 7.79
CA GLN A 177 -1.33 -15.66 6.94
C GLN A 177 0.15 -15.35 7.20
N HIS A 178 1.02 -16.35 7.05
CA HIS A 178 2.45 -16.23 7.24
C HIS A 178 3.21 -16.49 5.93
N TYR A 179 4.19 -15.65 5.65
CA TYR A 179 5.05 -15.71 4.46
C TYR A 179 6.51 -15.59 4.87
N CYS A 180 7.40 -16.26 4.15
CA CYS A 180 8.83 -16.04 4.33
C CYS A 180 9.25 -14.81 3.57
N LEU A 181 9.99 -13.90 4.21
CA LEU A 181 10.52 -12.75 3.51
C LEU A 181 11.74 -13.19 2.69
N ALA A 182 11.68 -13.03 1.36
CA ALA A 182 12.77 -13.34 0.47
C ALA A 182 13.87 -12.29 0.61
N MET A 183 14.76 -12.49 1.58
CA MET A 183 15.93 -11.65 1.81
C MET A 183 17.21 -12.41 1.48
N GLN A 184 18.17 -11.71 0.88
CA GLN A 184 19.48 -12.29 0.60
C GLN A 184 20.15 -12.76 1.89
N GLY A 185 20.65 -14.00 1.89
CA GLY A 185 21.30 -14.62 3.04
C GLY A 185 20.36 -15.12 4.14
N ALA A 186 19.04 -14.88 4.04
CA ALA A 186 18.06 -15.41 4.98
C ALA A 186 17.69 -16.86 4.63
N LEU A 187 17.44 -17.67 5.67
CA LEU A 187 16.91 -19.02 5.48
C LEU A 187 15.40 -18.99 5.21
N PRO A 188 14.88 -19.96 4.45
CA PRO A 188 13.44 -20.13 4.30
C PRO A 188 12.79 -20.51 5.64
N CYS A 189 11.60 -19.97 5.90
CA CYS A 189 10.82 -20.15 7.13
C CYS A 189 9.77 -21.29 7.03
N GLY A 190 9.71 -22.02 5.91
CA GLY A 190 8.76 -23.12 5.69
C GLY A 190 7.35 -22.70 5.20
N SER A 191 7.15 -21.43 4.85
CA SER A 191 5.93 -20.88 4.27
C SER A 191 6.19 -20.32 2.86
N PRO A 192 5.17 -19.92 2.08
CA PRO A 192 5.39 -19.31 0.77
C PRO A 192 6.27 -18.06 0.89
N ALA A 193 7.23 -17.91 -0.03
CA ALA A 193 8.13 -16.77 -0.04
C ALA A 193 7.47 -15.53 -0.69
N ILE A 194 7.75 -14.35 -0.14
CA ILE A 194 7.33 -13.06 -0.68
C ILE A 194 8.53 -12.12 -0.80
N ASP A 195 8.67 -11.52 -1.97
CA ASP A 195 9.70 -10.51 -2.21
C ASP A 195 9.20 -9.16 -1.66
N PRO A 196 9.89 -8.56 -0.67
CA PRO A 196 9.49 -7.26 -0.10
C PRO A 196 9.39 -6.15 -1.16
N THR A 197 10.14 -6.24 -2.26
CA THR A 197 10.11 -5.24 -3.35
C THR A 197 8.84 -5.31 -4.19
N THR A 198 8.05 -6.39 -4.08
CA THR A 198 6.76 -6.54 -4.77
C THR A 198 5.59 -6.02 -3.94
N ILE A 199 5.83 -5.74 -2.65
CA ILE A 199 4.84 -5.23 -1.70
C ILE A 199 5.35 -4.00 -0.93
N PRO A 200 5.86 -2.95 -1.60
CA PRO A 200 6.54 -1.83 -0.95
C PRO A 200 5.67 -1.08 0.06
N GLU A 201 4.38 -0.89 -0.24
CA GLU A 201 3.44 -0.25 0.70
C GLU A 201 3.23 -1.08 1.98
N THR A 202 3.31 -2.41 1.88
CA THR A 202 3.21 -3.32 3.04
C THR A 202 4.46 -3.21 3.92
N MET A 203 5.62 -2.96 3.32
CA MET A 203 6.89 -2.83 4.02
C MET A 203 7.07 -1.46 4.66
N ARG A 204 6.40 -0.43 4.15
CA ARG A 204 6.63 0.98 4.52
C ARG A 204 6.65 1.24 6.03
N GLY A 205 5.65 0.79 6.80
CA GLY A 205 5.63 0.99 8.26
C GLY A 205 6.49 -0.01 9.05
N LEU A 206 7.04 -1.01 8.37
CA LEU A 206 7.92 -2.03 8.94
C LEU A 206 9.40 -1.68 8.77
N LEU A 207 9.72 -0.59 8.04
CA LEU A 207 11.08 -0.09 7.81
C LEU A 207 11.38 1.16 8.67
N PRO A 208 12.66 1.43 8.98
CA PRO A 208 13.11 2.69 9.55
C PRO A 208 12.61 3.89 8.73
N ALA A 209 12.21 4.98 9.39
CA ALA A 209 11.82 6.20 8.67
C ALA A 209 12.93 6.69 7.72
N ALA A 210 14.18 6.63 8.19
CA ALA A 210 15.36 6.97 7.40
C ALA A 210 15.52 6.14 6.11
N ALA A 211 14.97 4.92 6.04
CA ALA A 211 15.01 4.10 4.83
C ALA A 211 14.21 4.71 3.67
N LEU A 212 13.24 5.58 3.98
CA LEU A 212 12.33 6.20 3.01
C LEU A 212 12.66 7.68 2.74
N GLU A 213 13.59 8.26 3.50
CA GLU A 213 13.96 9.68 3.43
C GLU A 213 15.02 9.99 2.37
N VAL A 214 15.82 9.00 1.95
CA VAL A 214 17.01 9.17 1.07
C VAL A 214 16.69 9.64 -0.36
N GLN A 215 15.41 9.81 -0.74
CA GLN A 215 15.02 10.12 -2.13
C GLN A 215 14.17 11.39 -2.31
N ARG A 216 14.29 12.39 -1.43
CA ARG A 216 13.76 13.75 -1.69
C ARG A 216 14.82 14.68 -2.25
#